data_AF-A0AAW2HWD6-F1
#
_entry.id   AF-A0AAW2HWD6-F1
#
_cell.length_a   1.000
_cell.length_b   1.000
_cell.length_c   1.000
_cell.angle_alpha   90.00
_cell.angle_beta   90.00
_cell.angle_gamma   90.00
#
_symmetry.space_group_name_H-M   'P 1'
#
loop_
_entity.id
_entity.type
_entity.pdbx_description
1 polymer ?
#
loop_
_entity_poly.entity_id
_entity_poly.type
_entity_poly.pdbx_seq_one_letter_code
_entity_poly.pdbx_strand_id
1 'polypeptide(L)'
;MNTDPGILCFQHCDKKVFCFELPHECPICHTDLSEAQFKLLPIRIPYPFVRAVQHPCSILIKPTAGDFLNDYFNSVDLHIGVTDSSGAVVEYDKRGLQRHKNNSWNQCLVLDGMDESWADQWDEAL
;
A
#
# COMPACT_ATOMS: atom_id res chain seq x y z
N MET A 1 -12.44 -3.09 15.51
CA MET A 1 -12.71 -4.33 14.74
C MET A 1 -12.16 -4.07 13.36
N ASN A 2 -11.06 -4.73 13.00
CA ASN A 2 -10.41 -4.52 11.72
C ASN A 2 -11.07 -5.46 10.70
N THR A 3 -12.17 -5.01 10.11
CA THR A 3 -12.84 -5.73 9.01
C THR A 3 -12.25 -5.24 7.70
N ASP A 4 -10.94 -5.38 7.52
CA ASP A 4 -10.35 -5.18 6.20
C ASP A 4 -10.83 -6.33 5.30
N PRO A 5 -11.73 -6.07 4.32
CA PRO A 5 -12.20 -7.09 3.41
C PRO A 5 -11.09 -7.55 2.46
N GLY A 6 -9.89 -6.94 2.52
CA GLY A 6 -8.79 -7.22 1.62
C GLY A 6 -9.12 -6.86 0.18
N ILE A 7 -8.18 -7.11 -0.71
CA ILE A 7 -8.38 -6.93 -2.14
C ILE A 7 -8.66 -8.32 -2.73
N LEU A 8 -9.79 -8.44 -3.42
CA LEU A 8 -10.11 -9.62 -4.23
C LEU A 8 -9.54 -9.43 -5.63
N CYS A 9 -9.04 -10.52 -6.21
CA CYS A 9 -8.66 -10.61 -7.61
C CYS A 9 -9.43 -11.76 -8.25
N PHE A 10 -10.12 -11.49 -9.35
CA PHE A 10 -10.71 -12.52 -10.21
C PHE A 10 -10.31 -12.31 -11.66
N GLN A 11 -10.40 -13.37 -12.46
CA GLN A 11 -10.13 -13.31 -13.90
C GLN A 11 -11.40 -13.66 -14.69
N HIS A 12 -11.83 -12.73 -15.54
CA HIS A 12 -12.95 -12.90 -16.47
C HIS A 12 -12.62 -12.20 -17.79
N CYS A 13 -13.18 -12.66 -18.92
CA CYS A 13 -12.88 -12.12 -20.27
C CYS A 13 -11.37 -11.90 -20.56
N ASP A 14 -10.52 -12.78 -20.03
CA ASP A 14 -9.04 -12.69 -20.07
C ASP A 14 -8.44 -11.39 -19.50
N LYS A 15 -9.15 -10.73 -18.57
CA LYS A 15 -8.71 -9.59 -17.77
C LYS A 15 -8.72 -9.93 -16.29
N LYS A 16 -7.71 -9.45 -15.57
CA LYS A 16 -7.71 -9.47 -14.10
C LYS A 16 -8.43 -8.23 -13.60
N VAL A 17 -9.36 -8.44 -12.67
CA VAL A 17 -10.14 -7.37 -12.03
C VAL A 17 -9.86 -7.43 -10.54
N PHE A 18 -9.63 -6.26 -9.95
CA PHE A 18 -9.38 -6.10 -8.52
C PHE A 18 -10.55 -5.32 -7.89
N CYS A 19 -11.07 -5.80 -6.76
CA CYS A 19 -12.25 -5.23 -6.11
C CYS A 19 -12.27 -5.56 -4.60
N PHE A 20 -13.01 -4.79 -3.80
CA PHE A 20 -13.22 -5.10 -2.37
C PHE A 20 -14.29 -6.18 -2.17
N GLU A 21 -15.28 -6.20 -3.06
CA GLU A 21 -16.36 -7.17 -3.08
C GLU A 21 -16.54 -7.67 -4.53
N LEU A 22 -16.92 -8.93 -4.71
CA LEU A 22 -17.16 -9.48 -6.04
C LEU A 22 -18.42 -8.81 -6.62
N PRO A 23 -18.33 -8.09 -7.76
CA PRO A 23 -19.50 -7.46 -8.35
C PRO A 23 -20.46 -8.50 -8.95
N HIS A 24 -21.73 -8.14 -9.13
CA HIS A 24 -22.70 -9.00 -9.83
C HIS A 24 -22.41 -9.10 -11.33
N GLU A 25 -21.90 -8.03 -11.93
CA GLU A 25 -21.54 -7.98 -13.36
C GLU A 25 -20.05 -7.70 -13.53
N CYS A 26 -19.45 -8.24 -14.59
CA CYS A 26 -18.08 -7.95 -14.93
C CYS A 26 -17.95 -6.46 -15.34
N PRO A 27 -17.09 -5.65 -14.69
CA PRO A 27 -16.97 -4.23 -15.03
C PRO A 27 -16.34 -3.96 -16.41
N ILE A 28 -15.85 -5.01 -17.09
CA ILE A 28 -15.21 -4.91 -18.40
C ILE A 28 -16.15 -5.31 -19.55
N CYS A 29 -16.85 -6.43 -19.41
CA CYS A 29 -17.71 -6.97 -20.47
C CYS A 29 -19.21 -7.01 -20.10
N HIS A 30 -19.57 -6.57 -18.89
CA HIS A 30 -20.94 -6.46 -18.39
C HIS A 30 -21.74 -7.78 -18.35
N THR A 31 -21.06 -8.92 -18.39
CA THR A 31 -21.69 -10.23 -18.21
C THR A 31 -21.92 -10.52 -16.73
N ASP A 32 -23.07 -11.12 -16.41
CA ASP A 32 -23.38 -11.61 -15.07
C ASP A 32 -22.33 -12.63 -14.59
N LEU A 33 -21.73 -12.35 -13.45
CA LEU A 33 -20.66 -13.15 -12.85
C LEU A 33 -21.19 -14.36 -12.06
N SER A 34 -22.49 -14.43 -11.77
CA SER A 34 -23.12 -15.59 -11.15
C SER A 34 -23.22 -16.78 -12.10
N GLU A 35 -23.34 -16.50 -13.41
CA GLU A 35 -23.36 -17.50 -14.48
C GLU A 35 -21.98 -17.70 -15.14
N ALA A 36 -21.01 -16.86 -14.80
CA ALA A 36 -19.69 -16.89 -15.39
C ALA A 36 -18.85 -18.09 -14.90
N GLN A 37 -18.29 -18.83 -15.86
CA GLN A 37 -17.36 -19.90 -15.56
C GLN A 37 -15.94 -19.33 -15.37
N PHE A 38 -15.57 -19.05 -14.12
CA PHE A 38 -14.24 -18.56 -13.81
C PHE A 38 -13.17 -19.63 -14.09
N LYS A 39 -12.11 -19.25 -14.83
CA LYS A 39 -10.91 -20.10 -14.98
C LYS A 39 -10.18 -20.31 -13.65
N LEU A 40 -10.24 -19.31 -12.78
CA LEU A 40 -9.66 -19.31 -11.43
C LEU A 40 -10.68 -18.70 -10.48
N LEU A 41 -10.89 -19.36 -9.34
CA LEU A 41 -11.74 -18.81 -8.29
C LEU A 41 -11.23 -17.43 -7.85
N PRO A 42 -12.11 -16.49 -7.49
CA PRO A 42 -11.71 -15.24 -6.87
C PRO A 42 -10.83 -15.51 -5.65
N ILE A 43 -9.66 -14.88 -5.60
CA ILE A 43 -8.71 -15.02 -4.50
C ILE A 43 -8.54 -13.69 -3.77
N ARG A 44 -8.25 -13.75 -2.47
CA ARG A 44 -7.73 -12.60 -1.73
C ARG A 44 -6.24 -12.47 -1.99
N ILE A 45 -5.80 -11.30 -2.42
CA ILE A 45 -4.38 -11.00 -2.54
C ILE A 45 -3.82 -10.49 -1.21
N PRO A 46 -2.51 -10.67 -0.94
CA PRO A 46 -1.88 -10.08 0.22
C PRO A 46 -2.11 -8.57 0.25
N TYR A 47 -2.32 -8.03 1.45
CA TYR A 47 -2.49 -6.60 1.63
C TYR A 47 -1.17 -5.89 1.28
N PRO A 48 -1.16 -4.98 0.28
CA PRO A 48 0.10 -4.45 -0.25
C PRO A 48 0.71 -3.37 0.65
N PHE A 49 -0.08 -2.80 1.57
CA PHE A 49 0.38 -1.73 2.46
C PHE A 49 0.95 -2.29 3.74
N VAL A 50 2.03 -1.66 4.18
CA VAL A 50 2.81 -2.09 5.34
C VAL A 50 2.84 -0.99 6.41
N ARG A 51 3.34 -1.37 7.59
CA ARG A 51 3.68 -0.41 8.63
C ARG A 51 5.16 -0.08 8.53
N ALA A 52 5.48 1.20 8.35
CA ALA A 52 6.85 1.70 8.25
C ALA A 52 7.80 1.15 9.32
N VAL A 53 7.33 1.06 10.56
CA VAL A 53 8.14 0.58 11.71
C VAL A 53 8.66 -0.85 11.55
N GLN A 54 8.10 -1.63 10.62
CA GLN A 54 8.53 -3.00 10.34
C GLN A 54 9.54 -3.09 9.19
N HIS A 55 9.85 -1.97 8.56
CA HIS A 55 10.74 -1.86 7.40
C HIS A 55 11.82 -0.82 7.71
N PRO A 56 12.88 -1.20 8.46
CA PRO A 56 14.01 -0.30 8.69
C PRO A 56 14.75 0.01 7.39
N CYS A 57 15.53 1.09 7.39
CA CYS A 57 16.38 1.50 6.26
C CYS A 57 15.65 1.55 4.90
N SER A 58 14.42 2.07 4.86
CA SER A 58 13.53 1.97 3.70
C SER A 58 12.99 3.33 3.24
N ILE A 59 12.78 3.46 1.94
CA ILE A 59 12.08 4.59 1.32
C ILE A 59 10.61 4.21 1.20
N LEU A 60 9.74 5.06 1.75
CA LEU A 60 8.32 4.83 1.85
C LEU A 60 7.52 5.91 1.11
N ILE A 61 6.34 5.53 0.65
CA ILE A 61 5.37 6.46 0.07
C ILE A 61 3.96 6.18 0.59
N LYS A 62 3.18 7.26 0.78
CA LYS A 62 1.75 7.20 1.11
C LYS A 62 1.00 8.39 0.50
N PRO A 63 -0.34 8.36 0.38
CA PRO A 63 -1.10 9.56 0.05
C PRO A 63 -0.89 10.64 1.11
N THR A 64 -0.92 11.90 0.69
CA THR A 64 -0.83 13.04 1.62
C THR A 64 -2.07 13.14 2.51
N ALA A 65 -3.23 12.72 1.99
CA ALA A 65 -4.48 12.63 2.72
C ALA A 65 -5.13 11.25 2.48
N GLY A 66 -5.68 10.66 3.55
CA GLY A 66 -6.39 9.38 3.46
C GLY A 66 -5.49 8.18 3.20
N ASP A 67 -6.05 7.16 2.53
CA ASP A 67 -5.35 5.95 2.12
C ASP A 67 -5.44 5.63 0.60
N PHE A 68 -4.62 4.68 0.14
CA PHE A 68 -4.51 4.32 -1.27
C PHE A 68 -5.75 3.64 -1.86
N LEU A 69 -6.60 3.02 -1.03
CA LEU A 69 -7.73 2.21 -1.47
C LEU A 69 -9.03 3.01 -1.53
N ASN A 70 -9.18 4.00 -0.66
CA ASN A 70 -10.43 4.73 -0.48
C ASN A 70 -10.32 6.19 -0.95
N ASP A 71 -9.17 6.84 -0.75
CA ASP A 71 -9.05 8.30 -0.91
C ASP A 71 -8.11 8.72 -2.05
N TYR A 72 -7.26 7.83 -2.53
CA TYR A 72 -6.26 8.15 -3.54
C TYR A 72 -6.81 8.11 -4.97
N PHE A 73 -6.63 9.21 -5.68
CA PHE A 73 -6.86 9.35 -7.12
C PHE A 73 -5.66 10.08 -7.74
N ASN A 74 -5.51 10.00 -9.07
CA ASN A 74 -4.29 10.46 -9.76
C ASN A 74 -3.91 11.94 -9.55
N SER A 75 -4.81 12.77 -9.01
CA SER A 75 -4.54 14.18 -8.68
C SER A 75 -4.24 14.43 -7.19
N VAL A 76 -4.16 13.39 -6.36
CA VAL A 76 -3.73 13.50 -4.96
C VAL A 76 -2.21 13.42 -4.89
N ASP A 77 -1.60 14.37 -4.18
CA ASP A 77 -0.17 14.37 -3.94
C ASP A 77 0.24 13.19 -3.04
N LEU A 78 1.42 12.63 -3.33
CA LEU A 78 2.05 11.61 -2.51
C LEU A 78 3.05 12.25 -1.53
N HIS A 79 3.20 11.62 -0.37
CA HIS A 79 4.15 12.00 0.66
C HIS A 79 5.23 10.92 0.80
N ILE A 80 6.48 11.34 0.91
CA ILE A 80 7.65 10.46 1.03
C ILE A 80 8.21 10.55 2.45
N GLY A 81 8.62 9.40 2.96
CA GLY A 81 9.25 9.25 4.27
C GLY A 81 10.33 8.20 4.18
N VAL A 82 11.33 8.31 5.04
CA VAL A 82 12.46 7.39 5.08
C VAL A 82 12.56 6.81 6.47
N THR A 83 12.68 5.49 6.62
CA THR A 83 12.88 4.88 7.93
C THR A 83 14.36 4.78 8.25
N ASP A 84 14.74 5.14 9.48
CA ASP A 84 16.05 4.81 10.03
C ASP A 84 16.19 3.30 10.32
N SER A 85 17.37 2.89 10.77
CA SER A 85 17.69 1.50 11.15
C SER A 85 16.80 0.93 12.25
N SER A 86 16.16 1.79 13.04
CA SER A 86 15.24 1.41 14.11
C SER A 86 13.77 1.38 13.67
N GLY A 87 13.48 1.74 12.41
CA GLY A 87 12.14 1.87 11.85
C GLY A 87 11.41 3.17 12.22
N ALA A 88 12.10 4.20 12.72
CA ALA A 88 11.48 5.53 12.88
C ALA A 88 11.43 6.24 11.54
N VAL A 89 10.28 6.83 11.21
CA VAL A 89 10.10 7.59 9.98
C VAL A 89 10.68 8.98 10.17
N VAL A 90 11.54 9.38 9.25
CA VAL A 90 12.05 10.71 8.99
C VAL A 90 11.31 11.25 7.76
N GLU A 91 10.60 12.36 7.93
CA GLU A 91 9.82 12.98 6.85
C GLU A 91 9.93 14.51 6.94
N TYR A 92 9.63 15.20 5.84
CA TYR A 92 9.60 16.65 5.80
C TYR A 92 8.21 17.15 5.41
N ASP A 93 7.55 17.84 6.32
CA ASP A 93 6.21 18.39 6.09
C ASP A 93 6.16 19.91 6.37
N LYS A 94 4.95 20.45 6.47
CA LYS A 94 4.73 21.88 6.80
C LYS A 94 5.27 22.31 8.17
N ARG A 95 5.63 21.37 9.05
CA ARG A 95 6.27 21.58 10.35
C ARG A 95 7.80 21.42 10.27
N GLY A 96 8.34 21.21 9.07
CA GLY A 96 9.76 20.98 8.81
C GLY A 96 10.11 19.50 8.90
N LEU A 97 11.39 19.22 9.19
CA LEU A 97 11.90 17.86 9.37
C LEU A 97 11.34 17.27 10.66
N GLN A 98 10.72 16.10 10.57
CA GLN A 98 10.13 15.37 11.69
C GLN A 98 10.71 13.95 11.73
N ARG A 99 10.91 13.42 12.93
CA ARG A 99 11.27 12.02 13.16
C ARG A 99 10.36 11.40 14.21
N HIS A 100 9.70 10.29 13.89
CA HIS A 100 8.75 9.66 14.81
C HIS A 100 8.48 8.17 14.53
N LYS A 101 7.90 7.48 15.52
CA LYS A 101 7.35 6.12 15.42
C LYS A 101 5.86 6.11 15.75
N ASN A 102 5.09 6.92 15.03
CA ASN A 102 3.63 6.96 15.23
C ASN A 102 2.91 6.19 14.10
N ASN A 103 1.57 6.13 14.20
CA ASN A 103 0.74 5.33 13.29
C ASN A 103 0.46 5.99 11.94
N SER A 104 0.99 7.19 11.66
CA SER A 104 0.71 7.93 10.41
C SER A 104 1.25 7.24 9.15
N TRP A 105 2.16 6.27 9.31
CA TRP A 105 2.75 5.46 8.24
C TRP A 105 2.41 3.96 8.37
N ASN A 106 1.19 3.65 8.84
CA ASN A 106 0.73 2.26 8.92
C ASN A 106 0.08 1.72 7.64
N GLN A 107 -0.06 2.56 6.62
CA GLN A 107 -0.69 2.27 5.32
C GLN A 107 0.16 2.85 4.20
N CYS A 108 1.45 2.50 4.19
CA CYS A 108 2.41 2.97 3.19
C CYS A 108 2.89 1.82 2.28
N LEU A 109 3.52 2.19 1.17
CA LEU A 109 4.25 1.29 0.29
C LEU A 109 5.75 1.48 0.50
N VAL A 110 6.50 0.38 0.47
CA VAL A 110 7.97 0.41 0.39
C VAL A 110 8.35 0.49 -1.08
N LEU A 111 9.13 1.51 -1.44
CA LEU A 111 9.65 1.68 -2.80
C LEU A 111 10.99 0.98 -2.97
N ASP A 112 11.87 1.15 -1.99
CA ASP A 112 13.21 0.58 -1.96
C ASP A 112 13.74 0.54 -0.51
N GLY A 113 14.82 -0.17 -0.27
CA GLY A 113 15.46 -0.22 1.04
C GLY A 113 16.88 -0.78 0.99
N MET A 114 17.62 -0.57 2.07
CA MET A 114 18.98 -1.04 2.22
C MET A 114 19.04 -2.21 3.20
N ASP A 115 20.01 -3.10 2.97
CA ASP A 115 20.30 -4.22 3.87
C ASP A 115 20.87 -3.72 5.21
N GLU A 116 20.76 -4.54 6.25
CA GLU A 116 21.26 -4.24 7.61
C GLU A 116 22.74 -3.85 7.66
N SER A 117 23.55 -4.29 6.68
CA SER A 117 24.97 -3.95 6.59
C SER A 117 25.26 -2.48 6.30
N TRP A 118 24.27 -1.73 5.82
CA TRP A 118 24.35 -0.29 5.52
C TRP A 118 23.68 0.58 6.59
N ALA A 119 23.19 -0.01 7.69
CA ALA A 119 22.40 0.70 8.69
C ALA A 119 23.12 1.91 9.29
N ASP A 120 24.42 1.80 9.59
CA ASP A 120 25.19 2.89 10.18
C ASP A 120 25.34 4.07 9.21
N GLN A 121 25.68 3.79 7.95
CA GLN A 121 25.83 4.82 6.91
C GLN A 121 24.50 5.45 6.53
N TRP A 122 23.43 4.65 6.56
CA TRP A 122 22.08 5.11 6.31
C TRP A 122 21.63 6.11 7.38
N ASP A 123 21.82 5.76 8.66
CA ASP A 123 21.47 6.62 9.78
C ASP A 123 22.34 7.88 9.85
N GLU A 124 23.61 7.81 9.44
CA GLU A 124 24.50 8.99 9.37
C GLU A 124 24.02 10.01 8.31
N ALA A 125 23.37 9.55 7.24
CA ALA A 125 22.89 10.40 6.17
C ALA A 125 21.52 11.06 6.43
N LEU A 126 20.79 10.61 7.46
CA LEU A 126 19.44 11.10 7.85
C LEU A 126 19.48 12.25 8.86
#